data_AF-H6NL30-F1
#
_entry.id   AF-H6NL30-F1
#
_cell.length_a   1.000
_cell.length_b   1.000
_cell.length_c   1.000
_cell.angle_alpha   90.00
_cell.angle_beta   90.00
_cell.angle_gamma   90.00
#
_symmetry.space_group_name_H-M   'P 1'
#
loop_
_entity.id
_entity.type
_entity.pdbx_description
1 polymer ?
#
loop_
_entity_poly.entity_id
_entity_poly.type
_entity_poly.pdbx_seq_one_letter_code
_entity_poly.pdbx_strand_id
1 'polypeptide(L)'
;MRRIPSLRKGHRVSVPGIPAAHKETDVPAGSPAARVKADVVRYLRAHRHPWNLRLHYGAFLAAFFGWIFLFFDWRMTLVFAAAHYILSWTGHFGFEKNKPASFRHPMLGFYAGFAWFFVRTYELGTGRSVLRHWEKEAAGLVDMQEKGEELI
;
A
#
# COMPACT_ATOMS: atom_id res chain seq x y z
N MET A 1 28.77 8.35 -70.29
CA MET A 1 28.86 8.52 -68.82
C MET A 1 27.56 9.13 -68.31
N ARG A 2 26.72 8.35 -67.60
CA ARG A 2 25.37 8.75 -67.18
C ARG A 2 25.41 9.45 -65.81
N ARG A 3 24.81 10.63 -65.70
CA ARG A 3 24.62 11.40 -64.46
C ARG A 3 23.67 10.64 -63.51
N ILE A 4 24.09 10.46 -62.26
CA ILE A 4 23.25 9.95 -61.17
C ILE A 4 22.53 11.15 -60.52
N PRO A 5 21.19 11.15 -60.37
CA PRO A 5 20.48 12.22 -59.67
C PRO A 5 20.66 12.14 -58.15
N SER A 6 20.72 13.30 -57.50
CA SER A 6 20.85 13.44 -56.06
C SER A 6 19.64 12.87 -55.31
N LEU A 7 19.91 12.03 -54.31
CA LEU A 7 18.89 11.52 -53.39
C LEU A 7 18.35 12.66 -52.52
N ARG A 8 17.06 12.93 -52.68
CA ARG A 8 16.23 13.84 -51.88
C ARG A 8 16.40 13.54 -50.38
N LYS A 9 16.67 14.57 -49.58
CA LYS A 9 16.52 14.55 -48.12
C LYS A 9 15.12 14.02 -47.78
N GLY A 10 15.07 12.87 -47.11
CA GLY A 10 13.83 12.32 -46.58
C GLY A 10 13.16 13.35 -45.67
N HIS A 11 11.89 13.65 -45.96
CA HIS A 11 11.00 14.33 -45.05
C HIS A 11 10.98 13.55 -43.74
N ARG A 12 11.54 14.14 -42.68
CA ARG A 12 11.34 13.64 -41.32
C ARG A 12 9.88 13.90 -41.02
N VAL A 13 9.06 12.85 -41.05
CA VAL A 13 7.69 12.92 -40.56
C VAL A 13 7.79 13.35 -39.10
N SER A 14 7.36 14.59 -38.80
CA SER A 14 7.18 15.04 -37.43
C SER A 14 6.04 14.21 -36.86
N VAL A 15 6.38 13.13 -36.17
CA VAL A 15 5.43 12.43 -35.29
C VAL A 15 4.92 13.51 -34.32
N PRO A 16 3.61 13.76 -34.25
CA PRO A 16 3.04 14.65 -33.24
C PRO A 16 3.59 14.19 -31.89
N GLY A 17 4.21 15.12 -31.16
CA GLY A 17 4.89 14.81 -29.91
C GLY A 17 3.98 13.97 -29.02
N ILE A 18 4.45 12.77 -28.67
CA ILE A 18 3.95 12.07 -27.49
C ILE A 18 4.15 13.08 -26.36
N PRO A 19 3.08 13.58 -25.70
CA PRO A 19 3.26 14.45 -24.56
C PRO A 19 4.12 13.69 -23.55
N ALA A 20 5.28 14.27 -23.26
CA ALA A 20 6.14 13.82 -22.19
C ALA A 20 5.33 13.79 -20.90
N ALA A 21 5.40 12.66 -20.19
CA ALA A 21 5.03 12.49 -18.79
C ALA A 21 3.68 13.09 -18.37
N HIS A 22 2.65 12.24 -18.28
CA HIS A 22 1.62 12.49 -17.27
C HIS A 22 2.30 12.40 -15.89
N LYS A 23 2.60 13.60 -15.37
CA LYS A 23 2.89 13.86 -13.96
C LYS A 23 1.91 13.10 -13.08
N GLU A 24 2.47 12.49 -12.04
CA GLU A 24 1.89 12.28 -10.72
C GLU A 24 0.37 12.23 -10.69
N THR A 25 -0.18 11.04 -10.45
CA THR A 25 -1.61 10.78 -10.39
C THR A 25 -2.30 11.78 -9.44
N ASP A 26 -2.82 12.88 -9.98
CA ASP A 26 -3.63 13.87 -9.27
C ASP A 26 -5.00 13.24 -9.00
N VAL A 27 -5.01 12.30 -8.07
CA VAL A 27 -6.23 11.79 -7.48
C VAL A 27 -6.91 13.01 -6.84
N PRO A 28 -8.14 13.40 -7.26
CA PRO A 28 -8.74 14.65 -6.82
C PRO A 28 -8.79 14.72 -5.30
N ALA A 29 -8.40 15.87 -4.75
CA ALA A 29 -8.51 16.14 -3.32
C ALA A 29 -9.97 15.90 -2.88
N GLY A 30 -10.16 15.00 -1.92
CA GLY A 30 -11.50 14.62 -1.44
C GLY A 30 -12.21 13.52 -2.25
N SER A 31 -11.55 12.87 -3.22
CA SER A 31 -12.10 11.66 -3.87
C SER A 31 -12.03 10.43 -2.94
N PRO A 32 -12.85 9.37 -3.18
CA PRO A 32 -12.75 8.13 -2.43
C PRO A 32 -11.36 7.50 -2.46
N ALA A 33 -10.70 7.50 -3.63
CA ALA A 33 -9.36 6.95 -3.78
C ALA A 33 -8.29 7.72 -2.96
N ALA A 34 -8.39 9.05 -2.90
CA ALA A 34 -7.51 9.86 -2.05
C ALA A 34 -7.69 9.52 -0.56
N ARG A 35 -8.95 9.30 -0.12
CA ARG A 35 -9.24 8.86 1.25
C ARG A 35 -8.64 7.49 1.55
N VAL A 36 -8.84 6.51 0.67
CA VAL A 36 -8.24 5.16 0.82
C VAL A 36 -6.72 5.26 0.97
N LYS A 37 -6.07 6.01 0.07
CA LYS A 37 -4.62 6.23 0.14
C LYS A 37 -4.22 6.81 1.50
N ALA A 38 -4.88 7.88 1.95
CA ALA A 38 -4.55 8.53 3.21
C ALA A 38 -4.71 7.60 4.42
N ASP A 39 -5.76 6.78 4.43
CA ASP A 39 -6.01 5.81 5.51
C ASP A 39 -4.99 4.67 5.49
N VAL A 40 -4.59 4.18 4.32
CA VAL A 40 -3.51 3.18 4.19
C VAL A 40 -2.17 3.77 4.62
N VAL A 41 -1.85 5.02 4.27
CA VAL A 41 -0.65 5.71 4.76
C VAL A 41 -0.68 5.84 6.28
N ARG A 42 -1.84 6.19 6.87
CA ARG A 42 -2.01 6.24 8.33
C ARG A 42 -1.81 4.86 8.97
N TYR A 43 -2.32 3.81 8.34
CA TYR A 43 -2.11 2.43 8.76
C TYR A 43 -0.62 2.07 8.72
N LEU A 44 0.08 2.33 7.62
CA LEU A 44 1.53 2.07 7.48
C LEU A 44 2.36 2.85 8.52
N ARG A 45 2.00 4.10 8.82
CA ARG A 45 2.68 4.90 9.86
C ARG A 45 2.55 4.30 11.26
N ALA A 46 1.44 3.61 11.53
CA ALA A 46 1.20 2.90 12.77
C ALA A 46 1.87 1.51 12.81
N HIS A 47 2.42 1.03 11.69
CA HIS A 47 3.06 -0.29 11.54
C HIS A 47 4.40 -0.13 10.79
N ARG A 48 5.42 0.36 11.49
CA ARG A 48 6.73 0.70 10.92
C ARG A 48 7.66 -0.50 10.84
N HIS A 49 7.56 -1.44 11.79
CA HIS A 49 8.52 -2.53 11.91
C HIS A 49 8.24 -3.59 10.83
N PRO A 50 9.24 -4.04 10.03
CA PRO A 50 9.02 -5.02 8.96
C PRO A 50 8.37 -6.32 9.42
N TRP A 51 8.77 -6.83 10.60
CA TRP A 51 8.13 -7.99 11.21
C TRP A 51 6.68 -7.75 11.64
N ASN A 52 6.33 -6.54 12.10
CA ASN A 52 4.95 -6.19 12.43
C ASN A 52 4.09 -6.22 11.15
N LEU A 53 4.57 -5.62 10.06
CA LEU A 53 3.88 -5.67 8.76
C LEU A 53 3.70 -7.11 8.25
N ARG A 54 4.71 -7.98 8.37
CA ARG A 54 4.59 -9.41 7.98
C ARG A 54 3.56 -10.16 8.81
N LEU A 55 3.56 -9.93 10.12
CA LEU A 55 2.58 -10.55 11.01
C LEU A 55 1.16 -10.06 10.73
N HIS A 56 0.99 -8.76 10.47
CA HIS A 56 -0.29 -8.20 10.05
C HIS A 56 -0.75 -8.74 8.69
N TYR A 57 0.17 -8.95 7.74
CA TYR A 57 -0.19 -9.65 6.50
C TYR A 57 -0.79 -11.03 6.77
N GLY A 58 -0.14 -11.82 7.64
CA GLY A 58 -0.67 -13.10 8.09
C GLY A 58 -2.01 -12.96 8.84
N ALA A 59 -2.17 -11.93 9.65
CA ALA A 59 -3.39 -11.66 10.39
C ALA A 59 -4.57 -11.35 9.45
N PHE A 60 -4.36 -10.52 8.42
CA PHE A 60 -5.40 -10.21 7.44
C PHE A 60 -5.67 -11.37 6.47
N LEU A 61 -4.66 -12.19 6.19
CA LEU A 61 -4.87 -13.47 5.48
C LEU A 61 -5.76 -14.43 6.29
N ALA A 62 -5.52 -14.55 7.60
CA ALA A 62 -6.39 -15.33 8.49
C ALA A 62 -7.81 -14.76 8.50
N ALA A 63 -7.97 -13.44 8.66
CA ALA A 63 -9.28 -12.80 8.62
C ALA A 63 -10.01 -13.01 7.28
N PHE A 64 -9.30 -12.98 6.15
CA PHE A 64 -9.84 -13.28 4.83
C PHE A 64 -10.39 -14.71 4.76
N PHE A 65 -9.63 -15.71 5.23
CA PHE A 65 -10.14 -17.08 5.33
C PHE A 65 -11.29 -17.21 6.31
N GLY A 66 -11.29 -16.46 7.42
CA GLY A 66 -12.41 -16.41 8.36
C GLY A 66 -13.73 -16.03 7.69
N TRP A 67 -13.71 -15.05 6.78
CA TRP A 67 -14.88 -14.67 5.97
C TRP A 67 -15.33 -15.76 5.00
N ILE A 68 -14.39 -16.46 4.35
CA ILE A 68 -14.71 -17.58 3.47
C ILE A 68 -15.39 -18.71 4.27
N PHE A 69 -14.77 -19.12 5.38
CA PHE A 69 -15.24 -20.23 6.21
C PHE A 69 -16.54 -19.95 6.95
N LEU A 70 -16.98 -18.70 7.03
CA LEU A 70 -18.30 -18.36 7.55
C LEU A 70 -19.43 -19.11 6.83
N PHE A 71 -19.22 -19.46 5.56
CA PHE A 71 -20.18 -20.16 4.71
C PHE A 71 -19.98 -21.69 4.66
N PHE A 72 -18.89 -22.22 5.22
CA PHE A 72 -18.55 -23.66 5.17
C PHE A 72 -18.52 -24.29 6.56
N ASP A 73 -17.83 -23.67 7.50
CA ASP A 73 -17.77 -24.06 8.90
C ASP A 73 -17.47 -22.83 9.77
N TRP A 74 -18.49 -22.31 10.45
CA TRP A 74 -18.38 -21.13 11.31
C TRP A 74 -17.39 -21.33 12.47
N ARG A 75 -17.10 -22.58 12.89
CA ARG A 75 -16.08 -22.87 13.91
C ARG A 75 -14.70 -22.49 13.43
N MET A 76 -14.42 -22.73 12.14
CA MET A 76 -13.17 -22.31 11.52
C MET A 76 -13.05 -20.79 11.46
N THR A 77 -14.17 -20.06 11.30
CA THR A 77 -14.16 -18.60 11.43
C THR A 77 -13.64 -18.15 12.78
N LEU A 78 -14.00 -18.83 13.88
CA LEU A 78 -13.47 -18.51 15.20
C LEU A 78 -11.96 -18.79 15.31
N VAL A 79 -11.49 -19.90 14.75
CA VAL A 79 -10.06 -20.24 14.71
C VAL A 79 -9.28 -19.16 13.95
N PHE A 80 -9.77 -18.76 12.78
CA PHE A 80 -9.15 -17.71 11.98
C PHE A 80 -9.23 -16.33 12.64
N ALA A 81 -10.33 -16.02 13.33
CA ALA A 81 -10.45 -14.80 14.11
C ALA A 81 -9.43 -14.77 15.26
N ALA A 82 -9.26 -15.89 15.99
CA ALA A 82 -8.24 -16.00 17.03
C ALA A 82 -6.83 -15.83 16.45
N ALA A 83 -6.54 -16.48 15.32
CA ALA A 83 -5.25 -16.33 14.63
C ALA A 83 -4.98 -14.88 14.20
N HIS A 84 -5.99 -14.16 13.70
CA HIS A 84 -5.88 -12.74 13.36
C HIS A 84 -5.43 -11.90 14.56
N TYR A 85 -6.06 -12.07 15.72
CA TYR A 85 -5.72 -11.30 16.91
C TYR A 85 -4.33 -11.67 17.45
N ILE A 86 -3.99 -12.96 17.51
CA ILE A 86 -2.68 -13.42 17.99
C ILE A 86 -1.57 -12.79 17.13
N LEU A 87 -1.66 -12.91 15.81
CA LEU A 87 -0.65 -12.37 14.89
C LEU A 87 -0.53 -10.84 14.98
N SER A 88 -1.65 -10.13 14.97
CA SER A 88 -1.68 -8.67 15.07
C SER A 88 -1.06 -8.17 16.38
N TRP A 89 -1.39 -8.82 17.50
CA TRP A 89 -0.88 -8.43 18.82
C TRP A 89 0.59 -8.81 19.01
N THR A 90 1.04 -9.96 18.51
CA THR A 90 2.47 -10.30 18.52
C THR A 90 3.30 -9.25 17.78
N GLY A 91 2.78 -8.72 16.68
CA GLY A 91 3.41 -7.62 15.95
C GLY A 91 3.54 -6.34 16.79
N HIS A 92 2.43 -5.86 17.35
CA HIS A 92 2.39 -4.63 18.16
C HIS A 92 3.19 -4.73 19.45
N PHE A 93 2.97 -5.77 20.25
CA PHE A 93 3.58 -5.87 21.58
C PHE A 93 4.98 -6.46 21.54
N GLY A 94 5.26 -7.38 20.60
CA GLY A 94 6.55 -8.03 20.47
C GLY A 94 7.60 -7.20 19.75
N PHE A 95 7.23 -6.57 18.63
CA PHE A 95 8.20 -5.87 17.77
C PHE A 95 8.16 -4.35 17.94
N GLU A 96 6.98 -3.73 17.89
CA GLU A 96 6.88 -2.27 17.99
C GLU A 96 6.76 -1.76 19.41
N LYS A 97 6.38 -2.63 20.35
CA LYS A 97 6.11 -2.32 21.76
C LYS A 97 5.14 -1.13 21.90
N ASN A 98 4.18 -1.03 20.98
CA ASN A 98 3.17 0.03 20.97
C ASN A 98 1.76 -0.53 21.21
N LYS A 99 0.83 0.36 21.54
CA LYS A 99 -0.58 -0.01 21.68
C LYS A 99 -1.25 0.03 20.30
N PRO A 100 -2.00 -1.01 19.89
CA PRO A 100 -2.76 -1.01 18.65
C PRO A 100 -3.60 0.26 18.46
N ALA A 101 -3.46 0.91 17.31
CA ALA A 101 -4.28 2.07 16.95
C ALA A 101 -5.78 1.72 16.90
N SER A 102 -6.11 0.44 16.70
CA SER A 102 -7.47 -0.12 16.72
C SER A 102 -8.22 0.16 18.03
N PHE A 103 -7.54 0.45 19.15
CA PHE A 103 -8.22 0.88 20.38
C PHE A 103 -8.90 2.24 20.26
N ARG A 104 -8.39 3.13 19.40
CA ARG A 104 -8.94 4.47 19.17
C ARG A 104 -9.80 4.53 17.91
N HIS A 105 -9.37 3.82 16.86
CA HIS A 105 -10.02 3.85 15.55
C HIS A 105 -10.18 2.43 14.98
N PRO A 106 -11.04 1.59 15.58
CA PRO A 106 -11.15 0.17 15.22
C PRO A 106 -11.56 -0.05 13.76
N MET A 107 -12.55 0.71 13.28
CA MET A 107 -13.04 0.58 11.90
C MET A 107 -11.98 1.01 10.87
N LEU A 108 -11.24 2.07 11.16
CA LEU A 108 -10.18 2.55 10.26
C LEU A 108 -9.06 1.51 10.16
N GLY A 109 -8.60 0.97 11.29
CA GLY A 109 -7.56 -0.06 11.30
C GLY A 109 -7.96 -1.31 10.52
N PHE A 110 -9.22 -1.75 10.69
CA PHE A 110 -9.74 -2.93 9.99
C PHE A 110 -9.84 -2.71 8.47
N TYR A 111 -10.49 -1.64 8.04
CA TYR A 111 -10.67 -1.34 6.62
C TYR A 111 -9.34 -1.02 5.91
N ALA A 112 -8.52 -0.15 6.49
CA ALA A 112 -7.24 0.23 5.89
C ALA A 112 -6.27 -0.96 5.85
N GLY A 113 -6.32 -1.83 6.86
CA GLY A 113 -5.53 -3.06 6.88
C GLY A 113 -5.94 -4.06 5.80
N PHE A 114 -7.25 -4.26 5.56
CA PHE A 114 -7.72 -5.07 4.43
C PHE A 114 -7.36 -4.46 3.07
N ALA A 115 -7.53 -3.14 2.91
CA ALA A 115 -7.12 -2.45 1.68
C ALA A 115 -5.63 -2.64 1.41
N TRP A 116 -4.79 -2.46 2.44
CA TRP A 116 -3.36 -2.72 2.36
C TRP A 116 -3.05 -4.18 2.04
N PHE A 117 -3.72 -5.13 2.70
CA PHE A 117 -3.56 -6.58 2.46
C PHE A 117 -3.81 -6.93 0.99
N PHE A 118 -4.94 -6.52 0.41
CA PHE A 118 -5.27 -6.85 -0.97
C PHE A 118 -4.30 -6.22 -1.97
N VAL A 119 -3.91 -4.96 -1.77
CA VAL A 119 -2.92 -4.31 -2.64
C VAL A 119 -1.57 -5.02 -2.51
N ARG A 120 -1.15 -5.41 -1.30
CA ARG A 120 0.07 -6.19 -1.09
C ARG A 120 0.01 -7.55 -1.77
N THR A 121 -1.08 -8.29 -1.63
CA THR A 121 -1.27 -9.59 -2.28
C THR A 121 -1.21 -9.45 -3.80
N TYR A 122 -1.81 -8.40 -4.35
CA TYR A 122 -1.70 -8.07 -5.77
C TYR A 122 -0.26 -7.82 -6.23
N GLU A 123 0.52 -7.04 -5.47
CA GLU A 123 1.95 -6.82 -5.77
C GLU A 123 2.73 -8.14 -5.77
N LEU A 124 2.51 -9.00 -4.77
CA LEU A 124 3.16 -10.30 -4.66
C LEU A 124 2.81 -11.21 -5.85
N GLY A 125 1.56 -11.19 -6.31
CA GLY A 125 1.11 -11.99 -7.45
C GLY A 125 1.53 -11.46 -8.83
N THR A 126 1.77 -10.16 -8.96
CA THR A 126 2.03 -9.51 -10.26
C THR A 126 3.44 -8.96 -10.43
N GLY A 127 4.25 -8.90 -9.37
CA GLY A 127 5.55 -8.23 -9.36
C GLY A 127 5.46 -6.70 -9.51
N ARG A 128 4.26 -6.14 -9.55
CA ARG A 128 4.03 -4.70 -9.59
C ARG A 128 4.28 -4.07 -8.23
N SER A 129 4.27 -2.75 -8.24
CA SER A 129 4.52 -1.99 -7.04
C SER A 129 3.75 -0.68 -7.04
N VAL A 130 2.71 -0.70 -6.23
CA VAL A 130 1.77 0.38 -5.97
C VAL A 130 2.07 1.01 -4.61
N LEU A 131 2.31 0.19 -3.59
CA LEU A 131 2.54 0.59 -2.20
C LEU A 131 3.89 1.27 -1.98
N ARG A 132 4.92 1.02 -2.83
CA ARG A 132 6.28 1.55 -2.60
C ARG A 132 6.30 3.06 -2.33
N HIS A 133 5.50 3.83 -3.07
CA HIS A 133 5.45 5.28 -2.89
C HIS A 133 4.74 5.66 -1.57
N TRP A 134 3.71 4.90 -1.17
CA TRP A 134 2.95 5.14 0.06
C TRP A 134 3.75 4.72 1.30
N GLU A 135 4.57 3.68 1.20
CA GLU A 135 5.52 3.25 2.23
C GLU A 135 6.59 4.33 2.47
N LYS A 136 7.15 4.88 1.38
CA LYS A 136 8.10 6.00 1.46
C LYS A 136 7.46 7.25 2.05
N GLU A 137 6.24 7.58 1.65
CA GLU A 137 5.47 8.70 2.20
C GLU A 137 5.22 8.52 3.70
N ALA A 138 4.80 7.31 4.11
CA ALA A 138 4.61 6.98 5.52
C ALA A 138 5.91 7.13 6.33
N ALA A 139 7.05 6.67 5.80
CA ALA A 139 8.35 6.83 6.45
C ALA A 139 8.80 8.30 6.53
N GLY A 140 8.66 9.07 5.45
CA GLY A 140 9.07 10.48 5.43
C GLY A 140 8.27 11.35 6.41
N LEU A 141 6.97 11.09 6.57
CA LEU A 141 6.12 11.79 7.55
C LEU A 141 6.52 11.49 9.00
N VAL A 142 7.13 10.33 9.25
CA VAL A 142 7.66 9.95 10.57
C VAL A 142 8.93 10.71 10.87
N ASP A 143 9.89 10.71 9.94
CA ASP A 143 11.17 11.41 10.10
C ASP A 143 10.98 12.90 10.37
N MET A 144 9.98 13.53 9.74
CA MET A 144 9.63 14.94 9.98
C MET A 144 9.06 15.18 11.38
N GLN A 145 8.26 14.24 11.89
CA GLN A 145 7.69 14.36 13.23
C GLN A 145 8.78 14.22 14.30
N GLU A 146 9.68 13.24 14.15
CA GLU A 146 10.77 13.01 15.10
C GLU A 146 11.73 14.21 15.14
N LYS A 147 12.09 14.78 13.98
CA LYS A 147 12.89 16.02 13.92
C LYS A 147 12.18 17.24 14.52
N GLY A 148 10.85 17.32 14.38
CA GLY A 148 10.08 18.41 14.96
C GLY A 148 9.98 18.33 16.48
N GLU A 149 9.94 17.11 17.03
CA GLU A 149 9.96 16.87 18.48
C GLU A 149 11.35 17.10 19.10
N GLU A 150 12.44 16.87 18.36
CA GLU A 150 13.82 17.13 18.84
C GLU A 150 14.23 18.63 18.85
N LEU A 151 13.51 19.49 18.13
CA LEU A 151 13.84 20.92 17.99
C LEU A 151 13.10 21.84 18.99
N ILE A 152 12.33 21.28 19.93
CA ILE A 152 11.56 21.99 20.96
C ILE A 152 12.12 21.61 22.34
#